data_AF-A0A0P6XZ43-F1
#
_entry.id   AF-A0A0P6XZ43-F1
#
_cell.length_a   1.000
_cell.length_b   1.000
_cell.length_c   1.000
_cell.angle_alpha   90.00
_cell.angle_beta   90.00
_cell.angle_gamma   90.00
#
_symmetry.space_group_name_H-M   'P 1'
#
loop_
_entity.id
_entity.type
_entity.pdbx_description
1 polymer ?
#
loop_
_entity_poly.entity_id
_entity_poly.type
_entity_poly.pdbx_seq_one_letter_code
_entity_poly.pdbx_strand_id
1 'polypeptide(L)'
;MTITLDQALEYLVLRLDKNASPELFAHIVEELVWLIDDNGADMHRIMRNWLDSDEIEKVKIALSLDEVFLLDSDEEYQATIRRIVERWPELAPMCHKFQLLWDLNKKVPKHSNRKGLPIQSLANWLPILAVYQHPDMQTAKDAF
;
A
#
# COMPACT_ATOMS: atom_id res chain seq x y z
N MET A 1 -8.27 24.61 7.77
CA MET A 1 -9.14 23.44 7.56
C MET A 1 -8.21 22.26 7.36
N THR A 2 -8.21 21.28 8.27
CA THR A 2 -7.38 20.07 8.14
C THR A 2 -8.12 19.09 7.24
N ILE A 3 -7.51 18.70 6.13
CA ILE A 3 -8.03 17.65 5.25
C ILE A 3 -7.80 16.29 5.91
N THR A 4 -8.79 15.39 5.87
CA THR A 4 -8.57 14.00 6.32
C THR A 4 -7.82 13.21 5.24
N LEU A 5 -7.17 12.11 5.63
CA LEU A 5 -6.46 11.25 4.67
C LEU A 5 -7.41 10.69 3.60
N ASP A 6 -8.62 10.29 4.02
CA ASP A 6 -9.70 9.86 3.15
C ASP A 6 -10.04 10.93 2.10
N GLN A 7 -10.28 12.18 2.53
CA GLN A 7 -10.55 13.29 1.62
C GLN A 7 -9.37 13.57 0.67
N ALA A 8 -8.13 13.40 1.12
CA ALA A 8 -6.95 13.60 0.29
C ALA A 8 -6.85 12.52 -0.79
N LEU A 9 -7.04 11.24 -0.44
CA LEU A 9 -7.03 10.14 -1.40
C LEU A 9 -8.19 10.22 -2.39
N GLU A 10 -9.39 10.52 -1.90
CA GLU A 10 -10.58 10.77 -2.72
C GLU A 10 -10.32 11.87 -3.75
N TYR A 11 -9.73 12.99 -3.30
CA TYR A 11 -9.35 14.07 -4.20
C TYR A 11 -8.30 13.66 -5.24
N LEU A 12 -7.31 12.84 -4.86
CA LEU A 12 -6.30 12.34 -5.79
C LEU A 12 -6.90 11.41 -6.85
N VAL A 13 -7.76 10.46 -6.45
CA VAL A 13 -8.44 9.55 -7.38
C VAL A 13 -9.28 10.31 -8.40
N LEU A 14 -10.02 11.32 -7.94
CA LEU A 14 -10.82 12.18 -8.83
C LEU A 14 -10.00 12.97 -9.86
N ARG A 15 -8.69 13.13 -9.64
CA ARG A 15 -7.78 13.87 -10.52
C ARG A 15 -6.73 13.02 -11.20
N LEU A 16 -6.82 11.69 -11.05
CA LEU A 16 -5.96 10.79 -11.81
C LEU A 16 -6.15 11.02 -13.30
N ASP A 17 -5.04 11.02 -14.03
CA ASP A 17 -5.10 10.98 -15.49
C ASP A 17 -5.83 9.71 -15.91
N LYS A 18 -6.66 9.77 -16.95
CA LYS A 18 -7.43 8.63 -17.44
C LYS A 18 -6.56 7.44 -17.90
N ASN A 19 -5.28 7.68 -18.17
CA ASN A 19 -4.31 6.65 -18.55
C ASN A 19 -3.43 6.21 -17.37
N ALA A 20 -3.61 6.80 -16.19
CA ALA A 20 -2.94 6.33 -14.99
C ALA A 20 -3.43 4.92 -14.67
N SER A 21 -2.49 3.98 -14.54
CA SER A 21 -2.84 2.61 -14.18
C SER A 21 -3.19 2.55 -12.68
N PRO A 22 -4.25 1.81 -12.30
CA PRO A 22 -4.60 1.59 -10.89
C PRO A 22 -3.44 1.04 -10.05
N GLU A 23 -2.60 0.20 -10.65
CA GLU A 23 -1.41 -0.40 -10.02
C GLU A 23 -0.38 0.64 -9.60
N LEU A 24 -0.17 1.69 -10.42
CA LEU A 24 0.75 2.76 -10.06
C LEU A 24 0.27 3.50 -8.81
N PHE A 25 -1.02 3.80 -8.74
CA PHE A 25 -1.58 4.50 -7.58
C PHE A 25 -1.60 3.61 -6.33
N ALA A 26 -1.97 2.33 -6.49
CA ALA A 26 -1.87 1.34 -5.42
C ALA A 26 -0.46 1.27 -4.83
N HIS A 27 0.57 1.18 -5.69
CA HIS A 27 1.96 1.16 -5.24
C HIS A 27 2.35 2.43 -4.45
N ILE A 28 1.90 3.61 -4.89
CA ILE A 28 2.12 4.86 -4.12
C ILE A 28 1.45 4.78 -2.74
N VAL A 29 0.24 4.24 -2.65
CA VAL A 29 -0.47 4.06 -1.37
C VAL A 29 0.30 3.11 -0.46
N GLU A 30 0.86 2.02 -0.97
CA GLU A 30 1.69 1.08 -0.21
C GLU A 30 2.96 1.74 0.33
N GLU A 31 3.63 2.58 -0.47
CA GLU A 31 4.78 3.33 0.01
C GLU A 31 4.39 4.34 1.11
N LEU A 32 3.22 4.98 0.97
CA LEU A 32 2.71 5.92 1.98
C LEU A 32 2.39 5.24 3.31
N VAL A 33 1.94 3.98 3.32
CA VAL A 33 1.67 3.20 4.55
C VAL A 33 2.88 3.21 5.49
N TRP A 34 4.10 3.14 4.95
CA TRP A 34 5.34 3.14 5.74
C TRP A 34 5.78 4.52 6.25
N LEU A 35 5.19 5.59 5.71
CA LEU A 35 5.54 6.97 6.04
C LEU A 35 4.59 7.61 7.05
N ILE A 36 3.44 6.98 7.32
CA ILE A 36 2.42 7.48 8.24
C ILE A 36 2.67 6.93 9.66
N ASP A 37 2.43 7.76 10.67
CA ASP A 37 2.69 7.47 12.08
C ASP A 37 1.80 6.38 12.68
N ASP A 38 0.70 6.02 12.02
CA ASP A 38 -0.24 4.97 12.42
C ASP A 38 0.06 3.59 11.80
N ASN A 39 1.24 3.42 11.17
CA ASN A 39 1.62 2.24 10.38
C ASN A 39 0.59 1.91 9.26
N GLY A 40 -0.05 2.93 8.70
CA GLY A 40 -1.01 2.82 7.61
C GLY A 40 -2.34 2.20 8.00
N ALA A 41 -2.71 2.19 9.28
CA ALA A 41 -4.00 1.69 9.73
C ALA A 41 -5.17 2.40 9.02
N ASP A 42 -5.10 3.73 8.88
CA ASP A 42 -6.09 4.51 8.15
C ASP A 42 -6.09 4.21 6.65
N MET A 43 -4.92 4.04 6.04
CA MET A 43 -4.81 3.65 4.62
C MET A 43 -5.47 2.31 4.37
N HIS A 44 -5.17 1.29 5.18
CA HIS A 44 -5.76 -0.04 5.04
C HIS A 44 -7.28 -0.02 5.22
N ARG A 45 -7.78 0.79 6.17
CA ARG A 45 -9.23 1.00 6.34
C ARG A 45 -9.87 1.61 5.09
N ILE A 46 -9.27 2.65 4.52
CA ILE A 46 -9.80 3.32 3.33
C ILE A 46 -9.80 2.35 2.14
N MET A 47 -8.70 1.64 1.91
CA MET A 47 -8.60 0.66 0.83
C MET A 47 -9.59 -0.51 0.98
N ARG A 48 -9.82 -0.98 2.21
CA ARG A 48 -10.86 -1.98 2.51
C ARG A 48 -12.25 -1.45 2.15
N ASN A 49 -12.58 -0.22 2.54
CA ASN A 49 -13.84 0.40 2.17
C ASN A 49 -13.99 0.57 0.64
N TRP A 50 -12.89 0.79 -0.07
CA TRP A 50 -12.90 0.92 -1.53
C TRP A 50 -13.24 -0.40 -2.24
N LEU A 51 -12.99 -1.56 -1.65
CA LEU A 51 -13.48 -2.84 -2.19
C LEU A 51 -15.01 -2.87 -2.26
N ASP A 52 -15.68 -2.22 -1.29
CA ASP A 52 -17.15 -2.12 -1.21
C ASP A 52 -17.74 -0.91 -1.95
N SER A 53 -16.90 -0.09 -2.58
CA SER A 53 -17.33 1.11 -3.31
C SER A 53 -18.21 0.78 -4.52
N ASP A 54 -19.03 1.75 -4.92
CA ASP A 54 -19.79 1.73 -6.18
C ASP A 54 -18.97 2.19 -7.40
N GLU A 55 -17.78 2.73 -7.16
CA GLU A 55 -16.89 3.29 -8.18
C GLU A 55 -15.81 2.28 -8.58
N ILE A 56 -15.87 1.81 -9.83
CA ILE A 56 -14.99 0.74 -10.33
C ILE A 56 -13.50 1.08 -10.21
N GLU A 57 -13.11 2.35 -10.35
CA GLU A 57 -11.70 2.77 -10.26
C GLU A 57 -11.14 2.61 -8.84
N LYS A 58 -11.94 2.89 -7.80
CA LYS A 58 -11.56 2.65 -6.40
C LYS A 58 -11.37 1.17 -6.13
N VAL A 59 -12.27 0.34 -6.66
CA VAL A 59 -12.20 -1.13 -6.54
C VAL A 59 -10.96 -1.67 -7.24
N LYS A 60 -10.64 -1.19 -8.45
CA LYS A 60 -9.41 -1.55 -9.16
C LYS A 60 -8.17 -1.23 -8.34
N ILE A 61 -8.07 -0.01 -7.80
CA ILE A 61 -6.93 0.39 -6.96
C ILE A 61 -6.81 -0.54 -5.76
N ALA A 62 -7.90 -0.79 -5.04
CA ALA A 62 -7.88 -1.66 -3.86
C ALA A 62 -7.47 -3.11 -4.18
N LEU A 63 -7.91 -3.65 -5.34
CA LEU A 63 -7.51 -4.96 -5.84
C LEU A 63 -6.06 -5.02 -6.33
N SER A 64 -5.46 -3.87 -6.65
CA SER A 64 -4.08 -3.76 -7.13
C SER A 64 -3.04 -3.68 -6.01
N LEU A 65 -3.44 -3.66 -4.74
CA LEU A 65 -2.50 -3.77 -3.62
C LEU A 65 -1.91 -5.18 -3.57
N ASP A 66 -0.59 -5.25 -3.47
CA ASP A 66 0.20 -6.48 -3.48
C ASP A 66 0.68 -6.87 -2.06
N GLU A 67 0.87 -5.92 -1.15
CA GLU A 67 1.50 -6.17 0.18
C GLU A 67 0.53 -6.18 1.37
N VAL A 68 -0.75 -5.83 1.17
CA VAL A 68 -1.69 -5.56 2.27
C VAL A 68 -2.84 -6.57 2.33
N PHE A 69 -3.03 -7.18 3.50
CA PHE A 69 -4.23 -7.96 3.81
C PHE A 69 -5.37 -7.02 4.18
N LEU A 70 -6.17 -6.66 3.18
CA LEU A 70 -7.35 -5.82 3.40
C LEU A 70 -8.52 -6.57 4.04
N LEU A 71 -8.48 -7.89 4.22
CA LEU A 71 -9.60 -8.68 4.71
C LEU A 71 -9.11 -9.62 5.82
N ASP A 72 -10.00 -10.03 6.72
CA ASP A 72 -9.61 -10.71 7.97
C ASP A 72 -9.88 -12.23 7.94
N SER A 73 -10.67 -12.72 6.98
CA SER A 73 -11.04 -14.13 6.86
C SER A 73 -11.19 -14.61 5.42
N ASP A 74 -11.12 -15.92 5.24
CA ASP A 74 -11.35 -16.56 3.93
C ASP A 74 -12.81 -16.38 3.49
N GLU A 75 -13.75 -16.42 4.42
CA GLU A 75 -15.16 -16.20 4.14
C GLU A 75 -15.41 -14.77 3.63
N GLU A 76 -14.86 -13.76 4.30
CA GLU A 76 -14.95 -12.35 3.90
C GLU A 76 -14.29 -12.12 2.53
N TYR A 77 -13.12 -12.73 2.32
CA TYR A 77 -12.42 -12.72 1.04
C TYR A 77 -13.29 -13.27 -0.10
N GLN A 78 -13.80 -14.49 0.05
CA GLN A 78 -14.58 -15.16 -0.99
C GLN A 78 -15.90 -14.42 -1.26
N ALA A 79 -16.55 -13.87 -0.22
CA ALA A 79 -17.75 -13.06 -0.36
C ALA A 79 -17.46 -11.77 -1.16
N THR A 80 -16.37 -11.07 -0.83
CA THR A 80 -15.95 -9.83 -1.49
C THR A 80 -15.64 -10.06 -2.97
N ILE A 81 -14.86 -11.09 -3.29
CA ILE A 81 -14.52 -11.42 -4.68
C ILE A 81 -15.73 -11.81 -5.49
N ARG A 82 -16.61 -12.66 -4.93
CA ARG A 82 -17.85 -13.03 -5.60
C ARG A 82 -18.69 -11.80 -5.92
N ARG A 83 -18.89 -10.91 -4.95
CA ARG A 83 -19.66 -9.67 -5.13
C ARG A 83 -19.06 -8.78 -6.22
N ILE A 84 -17.74 -8.58 -6.21
CA ILE A 84 -17.05 -7.75 -7.20
C ILE A 84 -17.21 -8.35 -8.61
N VAL A 85 -16.99 -9.65 -8.78
CA VAL A 85 -17.09 -10.32 -10.10
C VAL A 85 -18.53 -10.38 -10.60
N GLU A 86 -19.52 -10.59 -9.72
CA GLU A 86 -20.94 -10.53 -10.08
C GLU A 86 -21.34 -9.14 -10.60
N ARG A 87 -20.75 -8.08 -10.05
CA ARG A 87 -21.03 -6.69 -10.44
C ARG A 87 -20.23 -6.24 -11.65
N TRP A 88 -18.95 -6.59 -11.71
CA TRP A 88 -17.98 -6.22 -12.75
C TRP A 88 -17.21 -7.45 -13.21
N PRO A 89 -17.79 -8.25 -14.13
CA PRO A 89 -17.14 -9.46 -14.64
C PRO A 89 -15.75 -9.20 -15.24
N GLU A 90 -15.50 -8.00 -15.77
CA GLU A 90 -14.21 -7.58 -16.30
C GLU A 90 -13.07 -7.55 -15.26
N LEU A 91 -13.40 -7.47 -13.96
CA LEU A 91 -12.43 -7.49 -12.87
C LEU A 91 -12.01 -8.90 -12.44
N ALA A 92 -12.59 -9.95 -13.05
CA ALA A 92 -12.25 -11.34 -12.72
C ALA A 92 -10.74 -11.65 -12.79
N PRO A 93 -9.96 -11.17 -13.78
CA PRO A 93 -8.51 -11.37 -13.79
C PRO A 93 -7.79 -10.72 -12.61
N MET A 94 -8.19 -9.51 -12.22
CA MET A 94 -7.60 -8.82 -11.05
C MET A 94 -7.96 -9.54 -9.75
N CYS A 95 -9.21 -9.94 -9.61
CA CYS A 95 -9.68 -10.74 -8.47
C CYS A 95 -8.91 -12.07 -8.34
N HIS A 96 -8.58 -12.70 -9.47
CA HIS A 96 -7.77 -13.91 -9.47
C HIS A 96 -6.32 -13.65 -9.02
N LYS A 97 -5.69 -12.55 -9.49
CA LYS A 97 -4.36 -12.14 -9.02
C LYS A 97 -4.38 -11.88 -7.50
N PHE A 98 -5.36 -11.12 -7.03
CA PHE A 98 -5.57 -10.82 -5.62
C PHE A 98 -5.73 -12.12 -4.78
N GLN A 99 -6.36 -13.15 -5.35
CA GLN A 99 -6.53 -14.45 -4.68
C GLN A 99 -5.24 -15.23 -4.58
N LEU A 100 -4.43 -15.23 -5.64
CA LEU A 100 -3.12 -15.87 -5.62
C LEU A 100 -2.23 -15.25 -4.54
N LEU A 101 -2.25 -13.92 -4.41
CA LEU A 101 -1.50 -13.20 -3.38
C LEU A 101 -2.00 -13.56 -1.97
N TRP A 102 -3.31 -13.58 -1.76
CA TRP A 102 -3.94 -14.01 -0.51
C TRP A 102 -3.49 -15.42 -0.10
N ASP A 103 -3.52 -16.38 -1.02
CA ASP A 103 -3.17 -17.78 -0.74
C ASP A 103 -1.67 -18.01 -0.57
N LEU A 104 -0.82 -17.29 -1.30
CA LEU A 104 0.64 -17.33 -1.13
C LEU A 104 1.03 -16.92 0.30
N ASN A 105 0.39 -15.86 0.75
CA ASN A 105 0.66 -15.28 2.05
C ASN A 105 0.22 -16.14 3.24
N LYS A 106 -0.85 -16.94 3.10
CA LYS A 106 -1.23 -17.95 4.12
C LYS A 106 -0.16 -19.02 4.33
N LYS A 107 0.57 -19.36 3.27
CA LYS A 107 1.59 -20.42 3.27
C LYS A 107 2.90 -19.97 3.89
N VAL A 108 3.14 -18.66 3.97
CA VAL A 108 4.28 -18.13 4.72
C VAL A 108 3.95 -18.27 6.21
N PRO A 109 4.73 -19.04 7.00
CA PRO A 109 4.50 -19.12 8.43
C PRO A 109 4.57 -17.70 9.00
N LYS A 110 3.47 -17.25 9.62
CA LYS A 110 3.42 -16.00 10.36
C LYS A 110 4.53 -16.06 11.40
N HIS A 111 5.67 -15.43 11.15
CA HIS A 111 6.68 -15.22 12.18
C HIS A 111 5.99 -14.41 13.28
N SER A 112 5.59 -15.11 14.33
CA SER A 112 5.12 -14.53 15.57
C SER A 112 6.15 -13.51 16.06
N ASN A 113 5.67 -12.33 16.48
CA ASN A 113 6.48 -11.19 16.93
C ASN A 113 7.43 -10.56 15.90
N ARG A 114 6.93 -9.63 15.08
CA ARG A 114 7.71 -8.41 14.79
C ARG A 114 7.45 -7.37 15.88
N LYS A 115 7.83 -7.70 17.13
CA LYS A 115 8.15 -6.66 18.11
C LYS A 115 9.48 -6.07 17.66
N GLY A 116 9.42 -4.94 16.95
CA GLY A 116 10.59 -4.18 16.49
C GLY A 116 11.48 -4.97 15.53
N LEU A 117 11.32 -4.77 14.22
CA LEU A 117 12.48 -4.93 13.36
C LEU A 117 13.40 -3.73 13.65
N PRO A 118 14.60 -3.95 14.20
CA PRO A 118 15.57 -2.87 14.30
C PRO A 118 15.88 -2.40 12.88
N ILE A 119 16.25 -1.13 12.78
CA ILE A 119 16.79 -0.48 11.59
C ILE A 119 18.04 -1.26 11.11
N GLN A 120 17.85 -2.41 10.46
CA GLN A 120 18.91 -3.26 9.91
C GLN A 120 18.87 -3.33 8.39
N SER A 121 18.15 -2.40 7.75
CA SER A 121 18.40 -2.06 6.35
C SER A 121 19.32 -0.83 6.20
N LEU A 122 19.92 -0.31 7.29
CA LEU A 122 20.98 0.71 7.17
C LEU A 122 22.22 0.20 6.42
N ALA A 123 22.40 -1.12 6.33
CA ALA A 123 23.45 -1.72 5.51
C ALA A 123 23.27 -1.43 4.00
N ASN A 124 22.03 -1.24 3.54
CA ASN A 124 21.74 -0.88 2.14
C ASN A 124 21.88 0.62 1.86
N TRP A 125 21.99 1.45 2.90
CA TRP A 125 22.23 2.91 2.81
C TRP A 125 23.70 3.30 3.06
N LEU A 126 24.57 2.33 3.37
CA LEU A 126 26.01 2.56 3.55
C LEU A 126 26.67 3.32 2.38
N PRO A 127 26.30 3.11 1.10
CA PRO A 127 26.88 3.90 0.00
C PRO A 127 26.51 5.39 0.10
N ILE A 128 25.31 5.71 0.59
CA ILE A 128 24.81 7.09 0.73
C ILE A 128 25.43 7.76 1.97
N LEU A 129 25.57 7.03 3.07
CA LEU A 129 26.19 7.53 4.29
C LEU A 129 27.73 7.66 4.18
N ALA A 130 28.38 6.86 3.35
CA ALA A 130 29.82 6.98 3.08
C ALA A 130 30.18 8.29 2.36
N VAL A 131 29.29 8.82 1.51
CA VAL A 131 29.46 10.14 0.87
C VAL A 131 29.49 11.27 1.92
N TYR A 132 28.80 11.12 3.05
CA TYR A 132 28.78 12.10 4.14
C TYR A 132 29.93 11.97 5.15
N GLN A 133 30.79 10.95 5.01
CA GLN A 133 31.98 10.77 5.85
C GLN A 133 33.28 11.19 5.16
N HIS A 134 33.20 11.79 3.96
CA HIS A 134 34.37 12.36 3.30
C HIS A 134 34.84 13.62 4.05
N PRO A 135 36.15 13.76 4.36
CA PRO A 135 36.68 14.88 5.15
C PRO A 135 36.38 16.27 4.56
N ASP A 136 36.11 16.36 3.26
CA ASP A 136 35.79 17.61 2.57
C ASP A 136 34.38 18.17 2.91
N MET A 137 33.47 17.32 3.40
CA MET A 137 32.10 17.71 3.78
C MET A 137 31.98 18.22 5.22
N GLN A 138 33.03 18.07 6.04
CA GLN A 138 33.05 18.58 7.42
C GLN A 138 32.99 20.11 7.44
N THR A 139 33.64 20.76 6.47
CA THR A 139 33.69 22.22 6.28
C THR A 139 32.33 22.85 5.97
N ALA A 140 31.35 22.08 5.48
CA ALA A 140 30.01 22.57 5.17
C ALA A 140 29.05 22.55 6.38
N LYS A 141 29.38 21.78 7.43
CA LYS A 141 28.56 21.71 8.66
C LYS A 141 28.75 22.91 9.59
N ASP A 142 29.89 23.58 9.51
CA ASP A 142 30.18 24.74 10.37
C ASP A 142 29.70 26.08 9.77
N ALA A 143 28.96 26.03 8.65
CA ALA A 143 28.48 27.20 7.90
C ALA A 143 26.95 27.40 7.95
N PHE A 144 26.22 26.60 8.72
CA PHE A 144 24.77 26.73 8.97
C PHE A 144 24.47 26.54 10.45
#